data_AF-A0A024CCA7-F1
#
_entry.id   AF-A0A024CCA7-F1
#
_cell.length_a   1.000
_cell.length_b   1.000
_cell.length_c   1.000
_cell.angle_alpha   90.00
_cell.angle_beta   90.00
_cell.angle_gamma   90.00
#
_symmetry.space_group_name_H-M   'P 1'
#
loop_
_entity.id
_entity.type
_entity.pdbx_description
1 polymer ?
#
loop_
_entity_poly.entity_id
_entity_poly.type
_entity_poly.pdbx_seq_one_letter_code
_entity_poly.pdbx_strand_id
1 'polypeptide(L)'
;MKKAAMLLGAMAISTNCSALQEMLQVTTTIDINNLYVDSIVGVDFEPSRLNLKINDEKTAFKDQITILKVSTDIPKEVSRVSYTSTLINNSANCLDYSGNTNPQTDFVTITFDGQKLKQNDAVQLADFTADDGTNKYSEHSVELAFRPFTDIVSSGIPKECSGEIEFRIGGDI
;
A
#
# COMPACT_ATOMS: atom_id res chain seq x y z
N MET A 1 55.98 33.19 -85.47
CA MET A 1 55.76 33.91 -84.20
C MET A 1 54.73 33.13 -83.39
N LYS A 2 55.15 32.40 -82.36
CA LYS A 2 54.28 31.56 -81.52
C LYS A 2 53.84 32.38 -80.30
N LYS A 3 52.52 32.57 -80.13
CA LYS A 3 51.94 33.18 -78.92
C LYS A 3 51.86 32.11 -77.83
N ALA A 4 52.60 32.27 -76.75
CA ALA A 4 52.47 31.45 -75.55
C ALA A 4 51.30 31.99 -74.71
N ALA A 5 50.30 31.15 -74.48
CA ALA A 5 49.20 31.42 -73.56
C ALA A 5 49.67 31.11 -72.12
N MET A 6 49.58 32.09 -71.23
CA MET A 6 49.89 31.95 -69.82
C MET A 6 48.61 31.49 -69.11
N LEU A 7 48.52 30.21 -68.75
CA LEU A 7 47.46 29.70 -67.89
C LEU A 7 47.73 30.15 -66.44
N LEU A 8 46.83 30.94 -65.89
CA LEU A 8 46.75 31.21 -64.45
C LEU A 8 46.17 29.97 -63.76
N GLY A 9 46.98 29.26 -62.98
CA GLY A 9 46.54 28.14 -62.15
C GLY A 9 45.83 28.65 -60.89
N ALA A 10 44.54 28.35 -60.75
CA ALA A 10 43.79 28.58 -59.52
C ALA A 10 44.15 27.49 -58.49
N MET A 11 44.86 27.86 -57.43
CA MET A 11 45.08 26.98 -56.27
C MET A 11 43.83 26.97 -55.40
N ALA A 12 43.11 25.84 -55.38
CA ALA A 12 42.05 25.59 -54.41
C ALA A 12 42.70 25.27 -53.06
N ILE A 13 42.61 26.21 -52.11
CA ILE A 13 43.01 25.97 -50.72
C ILE A 13 41.85 25.24 -50.02
N SER A 14 41.93 23.92 -49.95
CA SER A 14 41.00 23.11 -49.16
C SER A 14 41.30 23.34 -47.67
N THR A 15 40.49 24.15 -46.99
CA THR A 15 40.53 24.27 -45.53
C THR A 15 39.87 23.04 -44.91
N ASN A 16 40.67 22.15 -44.33
CA ASN A 16 40.16 21.05 -43.53
C ASN A 16 39.61 21.62 -42.21
N CYS A 17 38.29 21.78 -42.12
CA CYS A 17 37.61 22.10 -40.87
C CYS A 17 37.55 20.82 -40.03
N SER A 18 38.41 20.71 -39.01
CA SER A 18 38.30 19.64 -38.02
C SER A 18 37.42 20.13 -36.88
N ALA A 19 36.21 19.56 -36.78
CA ALA A 19 35.32 19.81 -35.66
C ALA A 19 35.67 18.85 -34.51
N LEU A 20 36.03 19.39 -33.35
CA LEU A 20 36.14 18.62 -32.11
C LEU A 20 34.73 18.35 -31.59
N GLN A 21 34.35 17.07 -31.56
CA GLN A 21 33.07 16.61 -31.04
C GLN A 21 33.33 15.84 -29.74
N GLU A 22 32.77 16.34 -28.64
CA GLU A 22 32.74 15.63 -27.36
C GLU A 22 31.32 15.15 -27.08
N MET A 23 31.19 13.90 -26.63
CA MET A 23 29.92 13.33 -26.21
C MET A 23 29.89 13.24 -24.68
N LEU A 24 28.91 13.91 -24.08
CA LEU A 24 28.57 13.74 -22.67
C LEU A 24 27.57 12.58 -22.55
N GLN A 25 28.00 11.45 -21.99
CA GLN A 25 27.06 10.41 -21.58
C GLN A 25 26.33 10.85 -20.31
N VAL A 26 25.01 10.97 -20.42
CA VAL A 26 24.13 11.17 -19.27
C VAL A 26 23.45 9.84 -18.97
N THR A 27 23.62 9.35 -17.76
CA THR A 27 22.92 8.17 -17.24
C THR A 27 22.07 8.57 -16.04
N THR A 28 20.95 7.89 -15.85
CA THR A 28 20.08 8.06 -14.67
C THR A 28 19.60 6.70 -14.18
N THR A 29 19.18 6.63 -12.92
CA THR A 29 18.56 5.46 -12.31
C THR A 29 17.16 5.85 -11.86
N ILE A 30 16.16 5.07 -12.28
CA ILE A 30 14.77 5.28 -11.90
C ILE A 30 14.43 4.25 -10.81
N ASP A 31 14.01 4.74 -9.64
CA ASP A 31 13.43 3.90 -8.60
C ASP A 31 11.91 3.86 -8.79
N ILE A 32 11.41 2.71 -9.24
CA ILE A 32 9.99 2.52 -9.53
C ILE A 32 9.11 2.58 -8.28
N ASN A 33 9.65 2.30 -7.09
CA ASN A 33 8.84 2.33 -5.86
C ASN A 33 8.38 3.75 -5.56
N ASN A 34 9.25 4.74 -5.79
CA ASN A 34 8.94 6.15 -5.59
C ASN A 34 8.00 6.74 -6.65
N LEU A 35 7.81 6.06 -7.79
CA LEU A 35 6.89 6.53 -8.84
C LEU A 35 5.43 6.16 -8.56
N TYR A 36 5.20 5.11 -7.75
CA TYR A 36 3.89 4.51 -7.59
C TYR A 36 3.39 4.52 -6.14
N VAL A 37 4.02 5.26 -5.22
CA VAL A 37 3.49 5.40 -3.85
C VAL A 37 2.09 6.04 -3.83
N ASP A 38 1.88 7.06 -4.67
CA ASP A 38 0.61 7.80 -4.77
C ASP A 38 -0.42 7.15 -5.71
N SER A 39 -0.13 5.94 -6.21
CA SER A 39 -0.96 5.20 -7.17
C SER A 39 -2.12 4.42 -6.54
N ILE A 40 -2.20 4.41 -5.20
CA ILE A 40 -3.26 3.73 -4.46
C ILE A 40 -4.55 4.53 -4.63
N VAL A 41 -5.52 3.95 -5.32
CA VAL A 41 -6.79 4.61 -5.66
C VAL A 41 -7.94 4.18 -4.75
N GLY A 42 -7.79 3.08 -4.02
CA GLY A 42 -8.84 2.57 -3.12
C GLY A 42 -8.34 1.56 -2.10
N VAL A 43 -8.94 1.61 -0.92
CA VAL A 43 -8.70 0.67 0.19
C VAL A 43 -10.04 0.35 0.83
N ASP A 44 -10.47 -0.90 0.73
CA ASP A 44 -11.81 -1.32 1.14
C ASP A 44 -11.79 -2.65 1.89
N PHE A 45 -12.70 -2.80 2.86
CA PHE A 45 -12.96 -4.08 3.52
C PHE A 45 -14.13 -4.81 2.86
N GLU A 46 -13.99 -6.12 2.67
CA GLU A 46 -15.04 -7.00 2.22
C GLU A 46 -15.23 -8.18 3.20
N PRO A 47 -16.35 -8.26 3.95
CA PRO A 47 -17.40 -7.23 4.06
C PRO A 47 -16.93 -6.00 4.87
N SER A 48 -17.45 -4.81 4.52
CA SER A 48 -17.11 -3.55 5.23
C SER A 48 -17.74 -3.40 6.61
N ARG A 49 -18.70 -4.28 6.96
CA ARG A 49 -19.33 -4.34 8.28
C ARG A 49 -19.52 -5.79 8.71
N LEU A 50 -19.09 -6.09 9.92
CA LEU A 50 -19.22 -7.40 10.53
C LEU A 50 -20.36 -7.40 11.55
N ASN A 51 -21.29 -8.34 11.39
CA ASN A 51 -22.32 -8.62 12.39
C ASN A 51 -21.85 -9.81 13.24
N LEU A 52 -21.30 -9.53 14.42
CA LEU A 52 -20.71 -10.54 15.28
C LEU A 52 -21.78 -11.49 15.82
N LYS A 53 -21.48 -12.79 15.75
CA LYS A 53 -22.29 -13.85 16.35
C LYS A 53 -21.63 -14.34 17.62
N ILE A 54 -22.41 -14.75 18.59
CA ILE A 54 -21.91 -15.40 19.80
C ILE A 54 -21.44 -16.82 19.43
N ASN A 55 -20.36 -17.29 20.06
CA ASN A 55 -19.86 -18.65 19.90
C ASN A 55 -20.83 -19.69 20.50
N ASP A 56 -20.64 -20.97 20.17
CA ASP A 56 -21.59 -22.01 20.56
C ASP A 56 -21.61 -22.26 22.07
N GLU A 57 -20.50 -21.96 22.75
CA GLU A 57 -20.33 -22.01 24.21
C GLU A 57 -20.95 -20.80 24.94
N LYS A 58 -21.34 -19.75 24.21
CA LYS A 58 -21.86 -18.49 24.74
C LYS A 58 -20.88 -17.74 25.65
N THR A 59 -19.59 -17.93 25.43
CA THR A 59 -18.50 -17.35 26.23
C THR A 59 -17.82 -16.18 25.53
N ALA A 60 -17.90 -16.07 24.20
CA ALA A 60 -17.25 -15.03 23.41
C ALA A 60 -18.00 -14.75 22.10
N PHE A 61 -17.58 -13.74 21.34
CA PHE A 61 -17.93 -13.64 19.93
C PHE A 61 -17.18 -14.69 19.12
N LYS A 62 -17.76 -15.17 18.02
CA LYS A 62 -17.04 -15.98 17.02
C LYS A 62 -16.01 -15.09 16.33
N ASP A 63 -14.81 -15.62 16.16
CA ASP A 63 -13.78 -14.99 15.35
C ASP A 63 -14.32 -14.71 13.94
N GLN A 64 -13.88 -13.60 13.35
CA GLN A 64 -14.31 -13.15 12.04
C GLN A 64 -13.12 -13.02 11.11
N ILE A 65 -13.38 -13.15 9.82
CA ILE A 65 -12.40 -12.90 8.76
C ILE A 65 -13.05 -11.93 7.77
N THR A 66 -12.28 -10.91 7.37
CA THR A 66 -12.61 -9.99 6.28
C THR A 66 -11.39 -9.87 5.37
N ILE A 67 -11.60 -9.40 4.15
CA ILE A 67 -10.55 -9.12 3.18
C ILE A 67 -10.33 -7.61 3.12
N LEU A 68 -9.08 -7.16 3.29
CA LEU A 68 -8.67 -5.80 2.95
C LEU A 68 -8.19 -5.79 1.49
N LYS A 69 -8.91 -5.10 0.63
CA LYS A 69 -8.57 -4.92 -0.78
C LYS A 69 -7.89 -3.57 -0.98
N VAL A 70 -6.72 -3.59 -1.60
CA VAL A 70 -5.97 -2.39 -2.02
C VAL A 70 -5.96 -2.34 -3.53
N SER A 71 -6.56 -1.30 -4.10
CA SER A 71 -6.67 -1.08 -5.54
C SER A 71 -5.73 0.04 -5.98
N THR A 72 -5.13 -0.12 -7.16
CA THR A 72 -4.16 0.86 -7.69
C THR A 72 -4.46 1.23 -9.15
N ASP A 73 -3.80 2.28 -9.63
CA ASP A 73 -3.67 2.56 -11.07
C ASP A 73 -2.31 2.13 -11.65
N ILE A 74 -1.53 1.34 -10.89
CA ILE A 74 -0.26 0.78 -11.36
C ILE A 74 -0.57 -0.23 -12.48
N PRO A 75 -0.01 -0.07 -13.69
CA PRO A 75 -0.20 -1.05 -14.75
C PRO A 75 0.32 -2.43 -14.33
N LYS A 76 -0.41 -3.49 -14.68
CA LYS A 76 -0.06 -4.88 -14.31
C LYS A 76 1.34 -5.34 -14.74
N GLU A 77 1.91 -4.72 -15.78
CA GLU A 77 3.23 -5.05 -16.33
C GLU A 77 4.39 -4.50 -15.50
N VAL A 78 4.12 -3.52 -14.62
CA VAL A 78 5.10 -3.06 -13.64
C VAL A 78 5.30 -4.21 -12.64
N SER A 79 6.50 -4.41 -12.12
CA SER A 79 6.74 -5.46 -11.12
C SER A 79 7.44 -4.87 -9.90
N ARG A 80 7.24 -5.50 -8.73
CA ARG A 80 7.95 -5.16 -7.50
C ARG A 80 7.70 -3.72 -7.03
N VAL A 81 6.42 -3.35 -6.90
CA VAL A 81 6.05 -2.09 -6.23
C VAL A 81 5.67 -2.41 -4.80
N SER A 82 6.59 -2.14 -3.87
CA SER A 82 6.37 -2.39 -2.46
C SER A 82 5.51 -1.32 -1.81
N TYR A 83 4.75 -1.68 -0.78
CA TYR A 83 3.96 -0.75 0.03
C TYR A 83 3.84 -1.25 1.46
N THR A 84 3.46 -0.36 2.36
CA THR A 84 3.34 -0.62 3.79
C THR A 84 1.87 -0.58 4.21
N SER A 85 1.47 -1.54 5.03
CA SER A 85 0.17 -1.57 5.70
C SER A 85 0.37 -1.38 7.20
N THR A 86 -0.24 -0.35 7.79
CA THR A 86 -0.14 -0.04 9.23
C THR A 86 -1.50 -0.14 9.90
N LEU A 87 -1.63 -0.91 10.99
CA LEU A 87 -2.84 -0.92 11.81
C LEU A 87 -2.88 0.34 12.68
N ILE A 88 -3.63 1.37 12.30
CA ILE A 88 -3.62 2.67 12.99
C ILE A 88 -4.71 2.78 14.07
N ASN A 89 -5.79 2.02 13.96
CA ASN A 89 -6.85 1.93 14.96
C ASN A 89 -7.21 0.47 15.23
N ASN A 90 -7.38 0.12 16.51
CA ASN A 90 -8.01 -1.12 16.96
C ASN A 90 -8.71 -0.78 18.28
N SER A 91 -9.97 -0.39 18.17
CA SER A 91 -10.76 0.09 19.30
C SER A 91 -12.02 -0.75 19.48
N ALA A 92 -12.40 -0.95 20.73
CA ALA A 92 -13.65 -1.59 21.11
C ALA A 92 -14.23 -0.88 22.33
N ASN A 93 -15.56 -0.76 22.38
CA ASN A 93 -16.30 -0.14 23.46
C ASN A 93 -17.57 -0.93 23.73
N CYS A 94 -18.02 -0.95 24.99
CA CYS A 94 -19.30 -1.54 25.37
C CYS A 94 -20.15 -0.52 26.14
N LEU A 95 -21.40 -0.36 25.71
CA LEU A 95 -22.43 0.41 26.41
C LEU A 95 -23.11 -0.50 27.44
N ASP A 96 -23.26 -0.02 28.68
CA ASP A 96 -24.02 -0.72 29.71
C ASP A 96 -25.51 -0.28 29.73
N TYR A 97 -26.34 -0.99 30.50
CA TYR A 97 -27.77 -0.64 30.65
C TYR A 97 -28.02 0.68 31.40
N SER A 98 -27.00 1.26 32.02
CA SER A 98 -27.07 2.59 32.66
C SER A 98 -26.72 3.70 31.67
N GLY A 99 -26.29 3.36 30.45
CA GLY A 99 -25.89 4.30 29.41
C GLY A 99 -24.41 4.69 29.44
N ASN A 100 -23.56 4.02 30.24
CA ASN A 100 -22.13 4.32 30.27
C ASN A 100 -21.39 3.57 29.16
N THR A 101 -20.52 4.27 28.43
CA THR A 101 -19.61 3.67 27.46
C THR A 101 -18.29 3.31 28.15
N ASN A 102 -17.92 2.04 28.06
CA ASN A 102 -16.72 1.49 28.67
C ASN A 102 -15.74 1.03 27.57
N PRO A 103 -14.56 1.66 27.44
CA PRO A 103 -13.56 1.23 26.47
C PRO A 103 -12.98 -0.13 26.85
N GLN A 104 -12.71 -0.95 25.84
CA GLN A 104 -12.15 -2.28 25.97
C GLN A 104 -10.73 -2.30 25.39
N THR A 105 -9.73 -2.45 26.25
CA THR A 105 -8.33 -2.51 25.84
C THR A 105 -7.96 -3.93 25.40
N ASP A 106 -7.33 -4.07 24.23
CA ASP A 106 -6.83 -5.35 23.69
C ASP A 106 -7.90 -6.46 23.61
N PHE A 107 -9.18 -6.10 23.49
CA PHE A 107 -10.28 -7.06 23.45
C PHE A 107 -10.34 -7.83 22.12
N VAL A 108 -9.88 -7.21 21.04
CA VAL A 108 -9.78 -7.81 19.71
C VAL A 108 -8.31 -7.95 19.34
N THR A 109 -7.88 -9.17 19.06
CA THR A 109 -6.59 -9.45 18.41
C THR A 109 -6.78 -9.40 16.90
N ILE A 110 -5.92 -8.63 16.23
CA ILE A 110 -5.91 -8.52 14.77
C ILE A 110 -4.75 -9.33 14.21
N THR A 111 -5.04 -10.15 13.21
CA THR A 111 -4.05 -10.88 12.42
C THR A 111 -4.20 -10.45 10.96
N PHE A 112 -3.11 -9.99 10.35
CA PHE A 112 -3.03 -9.55 8.96
C PHE A 112 -2.12 -10.53 8.20
N ASP A 113 -2.66 -11.26 7.21
CA ASP A 113 -1.97 -12.31 6.46
C ASP A 113 -1.22 -13.33 7.35
N GLY A 114 -1.85 -13.72 8.46
CA GLY A 114 -1.26 -14.64 9.44
C GLY A 114 -0.30 -14.00 10.45
N GLN A 115 0.06 -12.72 10.30
CA GLN A 115 0.87 -11.98 11.25
C GLN A 115 -0.01 -11.21 12.24
N LYS A 116 0.16 -11.48 13.54
CA LYS A 116 -0.51 -10.72 14.59
C LYS A 116 0.02 -9.29 14.65
N LEU A 117 -0.90 -8.32 14.66
CA LEU A 117 -0.58 -6.89 14.74
C LEU A 117 -1.12 -6.28 16.03
N LYS A 118 -0.36 -5.32 16.56
CA LYS A 118 -0.80 -4.33 17.53
C LYS A 118 -0.99 -2.99 16.82
N GLN A 119 -1.67 -2.07 17.50
CA GLN A 119 -1.80 -0.72 16.99
C GLN A 119 -0.42 -0.08 16.77
N ASN A 120 -0.25 0.55 15.61
CA ASN A 120 0.97 1.11 15.02
C ASN A 120 1.99 0.08 14.51
N ASP A 121 1.70 -1.22 14.56
CA ASP A 121 2.53 -2.19 13.84
C ASP A 121 2.33 -2.00 12.33
N ALA A 122 3.44 -2.09 11.60
CA ALA A 122 3.50 -1.97 10.16
C ALA A 122 4.02 -3.27 9.54
N VAL A 123 3.45 -3.64 8.39
CA VAL A 123 3.87 -4.77 7.57
C VAL A 123 4.31 -4.25 6.21
N GLN A 124 5.56 -4.52 5.85
CA GLN A 124 6.07 -4.26 4.52
C GLN A 124 5.62 -5.38 3.57
N LEU A 125 4.96 -5.00 2.49
CA LEU A 125 4.52 -5.88 1.43
C LEU A 125 5.41 -5.64 0.20
N ALA A 126 5.90 -6.73 -0.39
CA ALA A 126 6.96 -6.67 -1.40
C ALA A 126 6.46 -6.32 -2.81
N ASP A 127 5.21 -6.64 -3.12
CA ASP A 127 4.53 -6.29 -4.36
C ASP A 127 3.02 -6.41 -4.18
N PHE A 128 2.27 -5.85 -5.11
CA PHE A 128 0.87 -6.16 -5.27
C PHE A 128 0.70 -7.55 -5.89
N THR A 129 -0.12 -8.40 -5.26
CA THR A 129 -0.20 -9.84 -5.50
C THR A 129 -1.09 -10.26 -6.67
N ALA A 130 -1.92 -9.37 -7.21
CA ALA A 130 -2.89 -9.67 -8.27
C ALA A 130 -3.06 -8.51 -9.28
N ASP A 131 -3.85 -8.73 -10.34
CA ASP A 131 -4.22 -7.73 -11.34
C ASP A 131 -5.65 -7.91 -11.85
N ASP A 132 -6.31 -6.79 -12.21
CA ASP A 132 -7.69 -6.76 -12.74
C ASP A 132 -7.77 -6.87 -14.27
N GLY A 133 -6.66 -7.25 -14.92
CA GLY A 133 -6.47 -7.24 -16.37
C GLY A 133 -5.87 -5.95 -16.91
N THR A 134 -5.90 -4.85 -16.14
CA THR A 134 -5.28 -3.56 -16.48
C THR A 134 -4.28 -3.13 -15.42
N ASN A 135 -4.71 -3.06 -14.16
CA ASN A 135 -3.97 -2.54 -13.03
C ASN A 135 -3.74 -3.58 -11.95
N LYS A 136 -2.73 -3.35 -11.11
CA LYS A 136 -2.44 -4.17 -9.94
C LYS A 136 -3.43 -3.92 -8.81
N TYR A 137 -3.69 -4.97 -8.04
CA TYR A 137 -4.37 -4.87 -6.76
C TYR A 137 -3.82 -5.91 -5.78
N SER A 138 -4.23 -5.84 -4.53
CA SER A 138 -3.96 -6.88 -3.53
C SER A 138 -5.13 -7.09 -2.60
N GLU A 139 -5.23 -8.30 -2.10
CA GLU A 139 -6.23 -8.73 -1.14
C GLU A 139 -5.48 -9.38 0.02
N HIS A 140 -5.82 -8.95 1.24
CA HIS A 140 -5.18 -9.42 2.47
C HIS A 140 -6.21 -9.95 3.43
N SER A 141 -5.92 -11.09 4.05
CA SER A 141 -6.78 -11.66 5.08
C SER A 141 -6.60 -10.86 6.38
N VAL A 142 -7.70 -10.39 6.94
CA VAL A 142 -7.74 -9.74 8.24
C VAL A 142 -8.64 -10.55 9.16
N GLU A 143 -8.02 -11.19 10.15
CA GLU A 143 -8.72 -12.02 11.13
C GLU A 143 -8.86 -11.25 12.44
N LEU A 144 -10.07 -11.28 13.00
CA LEU A 144 -10.44 -10.65 14.25
C LEU A 144 -10.77 -11.75 15.25
N ALA A 145 -9.91 -11.90 16.26
CA ALA A 145 -10.11 -12.84 17.35
C ALA A 145 -10.55 -12.11 18.62
N PHE A 146 -11.67 -12.54 19.21
CA PHE A 146 -12.31 -11.83 20.32
C PHE A 146 -12.02 -12.51 21.65
N ARG A 147 -11.76 -11.70 22.68
CA ARG A 147 -11.66 -12.22 24.04
C ARG A 147 -13.01 -12.71 24.59
N PRO A 148 -12.99 -13.58 25.62
CA PRO A 148 -14.20 -13.99 26.33
C PRO A 148 -14.94 -12.80 26.96
N PHE A 149 -16.26 -12.95 27.11
CA PHE A 149 -17.12 -11.95 27.75
C PHE A 149 -16.77 -11.69 29.22
N THR A 150 -16.08 -12.63 29.88
CA THR A 150 -15.54 -12.43 31.24
C THR A 150 -14.49 -11.34 31.32
N ASP A 151 -13.87 -11.00 30.19
CA ASP A 151 -12.83 -9.97 30.11
C ASP A 151 -13.43 -8.60 29.76
N ILE A 152 -14.75 -8.50 29.55
CA ILE A 152 -15.40 -7.21 29.31
C ILE A 152 -15.35 -6.38 30.59
N VAL A 153 -14.74 -5.21 30.49
CA VAL A 153 -14.67 -4.23 31.58
C VAL A 153 -15.89 -3.33 31.49
N SER A 154 -16.75 -3.37 32.50
CA SER A 154 -17.96 -2.52 32.54
C SER A 154 -18.36 -2.21 33.99
N SER A 155 -18.84 -0.98 34.22
CA SER A 155 -19.44 -0.55 35.49
C SER A 155 -20.79 -1.22 35.78
N GLY A 156 -21.45 -1.75 34.76
CA GLY A 156 -22.75 -2.44 34.85
C GLY A 156 -22.85 -3.63 33.90
N ILE A 157 -24.06 -4.15 33.71
CA ILE A 157 -24.29 -5.24 32.75
C ILE A 157 -24.10 -4.68 31.34
N PRO A 158 -23.19 -5.26 30.51
CA PRO A 158 -23.05 -4.85 29.12
C PRO A 158 -24.34 -5.07 28.33
N LYS A 159 -24.70 -4.09 27.49
CA LYS A 159 -25.89 -4.12 26.64
C LYS A 159 -25.51 -4.34 25.18
N GLU A 160 -24.59 -3.53 24.66
CA GLU A 160 -24.12 -3.59 23.28
C GLU A 160 -22.64 -3.24 23.23
N CYS A 161 -21.91 -3.83 22.29
CA CYS A 161 -20.51 -3.50 22.05
C CYS A 161 -20.32 -3.14 20.57
N SER A 162 -19.44 -2.19 20.32
CA SER A 162 -19.02 -1.76 18.99
C SER A 162 -17.51 -1.65 18.95
N GLY A 163 -16.94 -1.78 17.76
CA GLY A 163 -15.51 -1.66 17.57
C GLY A 163 -15.19 -1.25 16.15
N GLU A 164 -13.96 -0.79 15.98
CA GLU A 164 -13.45 -0.27 14.72
C GLU A 164 -11.98 -0.65 14.59
N ILE A 165 -11.62 -1.09 13.39
CA ILE A 165 -10.24 -1.26 12.97
C ILE A 165 -9.98 -0.36 11.76
N GLU A 166 -8.79 0.20 11.69
CA GLU A 166 -8.39 1.07 10.59
C GLU A 166 -6.96 0.74 10.18
N PHE A 167 -6.77 0.55 8.88
CA PHE A 167 -5.46 0.38 8.28
C PHE A 167 -5.12 1.60 7.43
N ARG A 168 -3.89 2.07 7.56
CA ARG A 168 -3.31 3.03 6.64
C ARG A 168 -2.42 2.28 5.66
N ILE A 169 -2.66 2.49 4.37
CA ILE A 169 -1.82 1.97 3.29
C ILE A 169 -1.02 3.14 2.71
N GLY A 170 0.28 2.95 2.54
CA GLY A 170 1.15 3.95 1.93
C GLY A 170 2.54 3.40 1.67
N GLY A 171 3.30 4.07 0.82
CA GLY A 171 4.74 3.80 0.65
C GLY A 171 5.53 4.47 1.77
N ASP A 172 6.60 3.82 2.22
CA ASP A 172 7.56 4.43 3.14
C ASP A 172 8.21 5.64 2.45
N ILE A 173 8.13 6.82 3.08
CA ILE A 173 8.85 8.05 2.67
C ILE A 173 10.15 8.15 3.46
#